data_AF-A0AAD4V4V4-F1
#
_entry.id   AF-A0AAD4V4V4-F1
#
_cell.length_a   1.000
_cell.length_b   1.000
_cell.length_c   1.000
_cell.angle_alpha   90.00
_cell.angle_beta   90.00
_cell.angle_gamma   90.00
#
_symmetry.space_group_name_H-M   'P 1'
#
loop_
_entity.id
_entity.type
_entity.pdbx_description
1 polymer ?
#
loop_
_entity_poly.entity_id
_entity_poly.type
_entity_poly.pdbx_seq_one_letter_code
_entity_poly.pdbx_strand_id
1 'polypeptide(L)'
;MFTLMAVVMWTVNDFPAYAMVFGWSTKGYMACPVCKEDVTSDWHAGKVCSLGHRRWLPWDHEWREKDKEFNRNTKRRLQPGEWSADEILEQLNRLDFALFGKTVSRTRPSTHMNWTHKPMFFELLYWSKLKLRHKLDVMHVEKNVFDTVVGTILDIEGKTKDTIKTHLDLERMGIRRGLWMNRDSDKARRDLAFFFCMKPNDKKEFLKFVSSIKFPDGFLHKYDPRNGSLARKGIVCWSYQLSLDVSNRKASRRPEKKCTQQGEARRINYRGLGSI
;
A
#
# COMPACT_ATOMS: atom_id res chain seq x y z
N MET A 1 -9.15 -0.92 -44.04
CA MET A 1 -9.50 -1.53 -42.74
C MET A 1 -8.21 -1.95 -42.07
N PHE A 2 -7.87 -1.40 -40.89
CA PHE A 2 -6.68 -1.80 -40.15
C PHE A 2 -7.10 -2.64 -38.94
N THR A 3 -6.29 -3.64 -38.62
CA THR A 3 -6.51 -4.50 -37.45
C THR A 3 -5.87 -3.83 -36.24
N LEU A 4 -6.67 -3.43 -35.26
CA LEU A 4 -6.18 -2.93 -33.98
C LEU A 4 -5.90 -4.13 -33.06
N MET A 5 -4.69 -4.22 -32.53
CA MET A 5 -4.32 -5.17 -31.49
C MET A 5 -4.13 -4.41 -30.17
N ALA A 6 -4.80 -4.87 -29.11
CA ALA A 6 -4.64 -4.32 -27.77
C ALA A 6 -4.05 -5.37 -26.83
N VAL A 7 -3.15 -4.93 -25.94
CA VAL A 7 -2.48 -5.78 -24.95
C VAL A 7 -2.62 -5.11 -23.59
N VAL A 8 -3.01 -5.87 -22.57
CA VAL A 8 -3.08 -5.41 -21.19
C VAL A 8 -1.72 -5.64 -20.53
N MET A 9 -1.00 -4.57 -20.20
CA MET A 9 0.34 -4.68 -19.60
C MET A 9 0.30 -4.91 -18.09
N TRP A 10 -0.55 -4.18 -17.37
CA TRP A 10 -0.78 -4.33 -15.93
C TRP A 10 -2.10 -3.66 -15.56
N THR A 11 -2.64 -4.01 -14.39
CA THR A 11 -3.77 -3.30 -13.79
C THR A 11 -3.29 -2.38 -12.66
N VAL A 12 -3.95 -1.25 -12.44
CA VAL A 12 -3.71 -0.36 -11.29
C VAL A 12 -5.00 -0.30 -10.48
N ASN A 13 -4.96 -0.81 -9.24
CA ASN A 13 -6.15 -0.95 -8.41
C ASN A 13 -5.85 -0.59 -6.96
N ASP A 14 -6.83 -0.02 -6.25
CA ASP A 14 -6.76 0.05 -4.80
C ASP A 14 -6.74 -1.36 -4.18
N PHE A 15 -6.44 -1.45 -2.88
CA PHE A 15 -6.29 -2.76 -2.23
C PHE A 15 -7.59 -3.61 -2.23
N PRO A 16 -8.79 -3.04 -2.02
CA PRO A 16 -10.04 -3.78 -2.20
C PRO A 16 -10.28 -4.29 -3.62
N ALA A 17 -10.12 -3.46 -4.65
CA ALA A 17 -10.30 -3.87 -6.04
C ALA A 17 -9.22 -4.85 -6.49
N TYR A 18 -8.02 -4.78 -5.90
CA TYR A 18 -6.96 -5.77 -6.09
C TYR A 18 -7.45 -7.20 -5.81
N ALA A 19 -8.28 -7.39 -4.79
CA ALA A 19 -8.86 -8.70 -4.47
C ALA A 19 -9.71 -9.26 -5.61
N MET A 20 -10.45 -8.38 -6.29
CA MET A 20 -11.34 -8.74 -7.38
C MET A 20 -10.57 -9.04 -8.66
N VAL A 21 -9.46 -8.37 -8.94
CA VAL A 21 -8.66 -8.63 -10.14
C VAL A 21 -7.66 -9.77 -9.97
N PHE A 22 -7.20 -10.04 -8.74
CA PHE A 22 -6.22 -11.08 -8.45
C PHE A 22 -6.86 -12.38 -7.95
N GLY A 23 -8.11 -12.35 -7.48
CA GLY A 23 -8.80 -13.54 -6.98
C GLY A 23 -8.47 -13.93 -5.54
N TRP A 24 -7.50 -13.27 -4.90
CA TRP A 24 -7.13 -13.50 -3.50
C TRP A 24 -7.90 -12.58 -2.57
N SER A 25 -8.51 -13.12 -1.52
CA SER A 25 -9.25 -12.31 -0.56
C SER A 25 -8.31 -11.38 0.22
N THR A 26 -8.60 -10.07 0.20
CA THR A 26 -7.87 -9.08 1.00
C THR A 26 -8.44 -8.88 2.41
N LYS A 27 -9.31 -9.80 2.85
CA LYS A 27 -9.90 -9.82 4.19
C LYS A 27 -9.34 -10.97 5.02
N GLY A 28 -9.29 -10.76 6.33
CA GLY A 28 -8.84 -11.76 7.31
C GLY A 28 -7.33 -11.83 7.47
N TYR A 29 -6.85 -12.89 8.12
CA TYR A 29 -5.44 -13.09 8.46
C TYR A 29 -4.56 -13.30 7.22
N MET A 30 -5.10 -13.87 6.15
CA MET A 30 -4.39 -14.14 4.88
C MET A 30 -4.48 -13.01 3.85
N ALA A 31 -4.80 -11.78 4.24
CA ALA A 31 -5.11 -10.69 3.32
C ALA A 31 -3.99 -10.31 2.32
N CYS A 32 -2.73 -10.62 2.61
CA CYS A 32 -1.61 -10.20 1.76
C CYS A 32 -1.44 -11.13 0.54
N PRO A 33 -1.67 -10.66 -0.70
CA PRO A 33 -1.53 -11.48 -1.91
C PRO A 33 -0.07 -11.79 -2.28
N VAL A 34 0.88 -11.04 -1.73
CA VAL A 34 2.33 -11.24 -1.93
C VAL A 34 2.86 -12.32 -0.99
N CYS A 35 2.49 -12.29 0.28
CA CYS A 35 2.94 -13.28 1.26
C CYS A 35 2.13 -14.57 1.21
N LYS A 36 0.85 -14.47 0.85
CA LYS A 36 -0.12 -15.57 0.89
C LYS A 36 -0.12 -16.27 2.25
N GLU A 37 0.17 -17.56 2.27
CA GLU A 37 0.24 -18.42 3.46
C GLU A 37 1.38 -18.01 4.41
N ASP A 38 2.42 -17.38 3.88
CA ASP A 38 3.59 -16.94 4.65
C ASP A 38 3.40 -15.54 5.28
N VAL A 39 2.17 -15.06 5.34
CA VAL A 39 1.84 -13.81 6.02
C VAL A 39 2.01 -13.96 7.54
N THR A 40 2.49 -12.91 8.19
CA THR A 40 2.43 -12.79 9.65
C THR A 40 1.36 -11.77 9.97
N SER A 41 0.25 -12.21 10.55
CA SER A 41 -0.90 -11.36 10.88
C SER A 41 -1.35 -11.62 12.31
N ASP A 42 -1.83 -10.58 12.98
CA ASP A 42 -2.37 -10.67 14.35
C ASP A 42 -3.52 -9.67 14.52
N TRP A 43 -4.28 -9.77 15.61
CA TRP A 43 -5.41 -8.90 15.91
C TRP A 43 -5.00 -7.77 16.86
N HIS A 44 -5.07 -6.54 16.37
CA HIS A 44 -4.80 -5.33 17.14
C HIS A 44 -5.87 -4.25 16.87
N ALA A 45 -6.26 -3.55 17.92
CA ALA A 45 -7.17 -2.41 17.92
C ALA A 45 -8.52 -2.70 17.22
N GLY A 46 -8.98 -3.95 17.31
CA GLY A 46 -10.23 -4.40 16.67
C GLY A 46 -10.09 -4.68 15.17
N LYS A 47 -8.86 -4.88 14.66
CA LYS A 47 -8.58 -5.18 13.26
C LYS A 47 -7.49 -6.23 13.13
N VAL A 48 -7.49 -6.94 12.01
CA VAL A 48 -6.36 -7.77 11.61
C VAL A 48 -5.26 -6.87 11.05
N CYS A 49 -4.05 -7.01 11.56
CA CYS A 49 -2.86 -6.27 11.17
C CYS A 49 -1.77 -7.22 10.65
N SER A 50 -1.10 -6.85 9.56
CA SER A 50 0.03 -7.61 9.02
C SER A 50 1.35 -7.11 9.63
N LEU A 51 2.04 -7.97 10.39
CA LEU A 51 3.20 -7.63 11.23
C LEU A 51 4.54 -8.20 10.71
N GLY A 52 4.59 -8.58 9.43
CA GLY A 52 5.74 -9.22 8.79
C GLY A 52 6.69 -8.31 8.02
N HIS A 53 6.34 -7.04 7.79
CA HIS A 53 6.96 -6.16 6.77
C HIS A 53 8.48 -5.95 6.89
N ARG A 54 9.06 -6.13 8.08
CA ARG A 54 10.51 -6.06 8.29
C ARG A 54 11.29 -7.19 7.56
N ARG A 55 10.62 -8.25 7.11
CA ARG A 55 11.22 -9.35 6.34
C ARG A 55 11.71 -8.96 4.94
N TRP A 56 11.34 -7.79 4.43
CA TRP A 56 11.77 -7.27 3.13
C TRP A 56 12.98 -6.33 3.24
N LEU A 57 13.43 -6.01 4.45
CA LEU A 57 14.67 -5.25 4.65
C LEU A 57 15.89 -6.14 4.37
N PRO A 58 17.08 -5.59 4.08
CA PRO A 58 18.32 -6.37 4.04
C PRO A 58 18.53 -7.23 5.29
N TRP A 59 19.26 -8.35 5.17
CA TRP A 59 19.44 -9.32 6.27
C TRP A 59 20.11 -8.71 7.50
N ASP A 60 21.08 -7.83 7.26
CA ASP A 60 21.90 -7.08 8.21
C ASP A 60 21.24 -5.76 8.69
N HIS A 61 20.00 -5.49 8.26
CA HIS A 61 19.33 -4.24 8.62
C HIS A 61 18.94 -4.21 10.10
N GLU A 62 19.41 -3.22 10.86
CA GLU A 62 19.21 -3.07 12.32
C GLU A 62 17.77 -3.28 12.78
N TRP A 63 16.79 -2.76 12.02
CA TRP A 63 15.37 -2.91 12.37
C TRP A 63 14.89 -4.36 12.41
N ARG A 64 15.58 -5.34 11.81
CA ARG A 64 15.25 -6.76 11.97
C ARG A 64 15.52 -7.26 13.39
N GLU A 65 16.49 -6.66 14.09
CA GLU A 65 16.94 -7.03 15.44
C GLU A 65 16.21 -6.27 16.55
N LYS A 66 15.59 -5.13 16.24
CA LYS A 66 14.83 -4.30 17.18
C LYS A 66 13.49 -4.90 17.64
N ASP A 67 13.49 -6.13 18.12
CA ASP A 67 12.32 -6.88 18.55
C ASP A 67 11.47 -6.12 19.61
N LYS A 68 12.10 -5.52 20.61
CA LYS A 68 11.48 -4.75 21.71
C LYS A 68 10.68 -3.53 21.24
N GLU A 69 11.01 -2.96 20.08
CA GLU A 69 10.32 -1.78 19.53
C GLU A 69 9.07 -2.15 18.71
N PHE A 70 8.98 -3.40 18.23
CA PHE A 70 7.96 -3.82 17.25
C PHE A 70 7.02 -4.91 17.76
N ASN A 71 7.51 -6.13 17.98
CA ASN A 71 6.64 -7.27 18.29
C ASN A 71 7.33 -8.40 19.08
N ARG A 72 8.40 -8.06 19.82
CA ARG A 72 9.25 -8.98 20.61
C ARG A 72 9.75 -10.22 19.88
N ASN A 73 9.69 -10.19 18.54
CA ASN A 73 10.16 -11.23 17.67
C ASN A 73 11.26 -10.67 16.77
N THR A 74 12.46 -11.24 16.91
CA THR A 74 13.57 -10.98 15.99
C THR A 74 13.20 -11.52 14.61
N LYS A 75 13.34 -10.72 13.56
CA LYS A 75 12.91 -11.10 12.21
C LYS A 75 14.04 -11.80 11.45
N ARG A 76 14.29 -13.06 11.83
CA ARG A 76 15.27 -13.95 11.18
C ARG A 76 14.70 -14.77 10.02
N ARG A 77 13.39 -14.69 9.78
CA ARG A 77 12.78 -15.36 8.61
C ARG A 77 13.21 -14.65 7.34
N LEU A 78 13.45 -15.42 6.29
CA LEU A 78 13.69 -14.93 4.94
C LEU A 78 12.50 -14.10 4.43
N GLN A 79 12.72 -13.30 3.39
CA GLN A 79 11.61 -12.67 2.67
C GLN A 79 10.64 -13.75 2.16
N PRO A 80 9.31 -13.51 2.18
CA PRO A 80 8.36 -14.42 1.53
C PRO A 80 8.75 -14.65 0.07
N GLY A 81 8.66 -15.91 -0.39
CA GLY A 81 8.95 -16.26 -1.78
C GLY A 81 8.02 -15.54 -2.75
N GLU A 82 8.56 -15.10 -3.89
CA GLU A 82 7.75 -14.59 -4.99
C GLU A 82 7.12 -15.77 -5.75
N TRP A 83 5.82 -15.69 -5.97
CA TRP A 83 5.09 -16.72 -6.71
C TRP A 83 5.07 -16.37 -8.20
N SER A 84 5.55 -17.30 -9.02
CA SER A 84 5.43 -17.19 -10.47
C SER A 84 3.97 -17.25 -10.89
N ALA A 85 3.68 -16.71 -12.08
CA ALA A 85 2.31 -16.77 -12.58
C ALA A 85 1.89 -18.19 -12.94
N ASP A 86 2.84 -19.01 -13.39
CA ASP A 86 2.58 -20.41 -13.78
C ASP A 86 2.24 -21.24 -12.53
N GLU A 87 2.94 -21.05 -11.39
CA GLU A 87 2.57 -21.66 -10.10
C GLU A 87 1.18 -21.22 -9.61
N ILE A 88 0.86 -19.93 -9.75
CA ILE A 88 -0.47 -19.41 -9.39
C ILE A 88 -1.55 -20.05 -10.27
N LEU A 89 -1.29 -20.16 -11.58
CA LEU A 89 -2.23 -20.77 -12.52
C LEU A 89 -2.44 -22.25 -12.23
N GLU A 90 -1.36 -22.98 -11.91
CA GLU A 90 -1.44 -24.39 -11.51
C GLU A 90 -2.28 -24.55 -10.24
N GLN A 91 -2.05 -23.71 -9.22
CA GLN A 91 -2.85 -23.73 -8.00
C GLN A 91 -4.33 -23.44 -8.29
N LEU A 92 -4.63 -22.45 -9.13
CA LEU A 92 -6.00 -22.10 -9.51
C LEU A 92 -6.69 -23.20 -10.32
N ASN A 93 -5.96 -23.94 -11.16
CA ASN A 93 -6.51 -25.04 -11.96
C ASN A 93 -6.86 -26.28 -11.11
N ARG A 94 -6.28 -26.40 -9.91
CA ARG A 94 -6.63 -27.45 -8.94
C ARG A 94 -7.88 -27.12 -8.11
N LEU A 95 -8.42 -25.91 -8.24
CA LEU A 95 -9.56 -25.43 -7.47
C LEU A 95 -10.81 -25.32 -8.34
N ASP A 96 -11.92 -25.89 -7.84
CA ASP A 96 -13.21 -25.82 -8.51
C ASP A 96 -13.98 -24.57 -8.07
N PHE A 97 -13.89 -23.51 -8.87
CA PHE A 97 -14.67 -22.30 -8.64
C PHE A 97 -16.09 -22.43 -9.19
N ALA A 98 -17.08 -22.06 -8.39
CA ALA A 98 -18.45 -21.95 -8.86
C ALA A 98 -18.57 -20.86 -9.95
N LEU A 99 -19.44 -21.09 -10.93
CA LEU A 99 -19.75 -20.12 -11.98
C LEU A 99 -20.31 -18.82 -11.35
N PHE A 100 -19.78 -17.68 -11.79
CA PHE A 100 -20.26 -16.36 -11.39
C PHE A 100 -21.78 -16.25 -11.61
N GLY A 101 -22.52 -15.81 -10.58
CA GLY A 101 -23.96 -15.52 -10.68
C GLY A 101 -24.93 -16.63 -10.25
N LYS A 102 -24.46 -17.82 -9.86
CA LYS A 102 -25.32 -18.83 -9.21
C LYS A 102 -25.32 -18.63 -7.69
N THR A 103 -26.42 -18.98 -7.02
CA THR A 103 -26.54 -18.92 -5.55
C THR A 103 -25.58 -19.94 -4.91
N VAL A 104 -24.37 -19.51 -4.62
CA VAL A 104 -23.38 -20.36 -3.92
C VAL A 104 -23.65 -20.25 -2.42
N SER A 105 -23.61 -21.40 -1.73
CA SER A 105 -23.45 -21.45 -0.28
C SER A 105 -22.41 -20.41 0.17
N ARG A 106 -22.75 -19.62 1.20
CA ARG A 106 -21.87 -18.53 1.70
C ARG A 106 -20.52 -19.04 2.19
N THR A 107 -20.39 -20.33 2.44
CA THR A 107 -19.21 -20.96 3.03
C THR A 107 -18.28 -21.46 1.93
N ARG A 108 -17.10 -20.86 1.81
CA ARG A 108 -16.05 -21.32 0.89
C ARG A 108 -15.50 -22.67 1.36
N PRO A 109 -15.23 -23.61 0.43
CA PRO A 109 -14.52 -24.83 0.77
C PRO A 109 -13.17 -24.52 1.42
N SER A 110 -12.79 -25.26 2.47
CA SER A 110 -11.48 -25.11 3.13
C SER A 110 -10.31 -25.35 2.16
N THR A 111 -10.53 -26.16 1.12
CA THR A 111 -9.58 -26.45 0.04
C THR A 111 -9.19 -25.21 -0.77
N HIS A 112 -10.05 -24.19 -0.82
CA HIS A 112 -9.78 -22.96 -1.60
C HIS A 112 -8.79 -22.02 -0.90
N MET A 113 -8.35 -22.35 0.31
CA MET A 113 -7.49 -21.47 1.13
C MET A 113 -8.10 -20.06 1.20
N ASN A 114 -7.43 -19.06 0.63
CA ASN A 114 -7.88 -17.68 0.56
C ASN A 114 -8.26 -17.21 -0.86
N TRP A 115 -8.29 -18.13 -1.83
CA TRP A 115 -8.78 -17.87 -3.19
C TRP A 115 -10.30 -17.72 -3.20
N THR A 116 -10.78 -16.80 -4.02
CA THR A 116 -12.20 -16.46 -4.12
C THR A 116 -12.80 -16.82 -5.47
N HIS A 117 -12.00 -16.69 -6.52
CA HIS A 117 -12.35 -17.03 -7.90
C HIS A 117 -11.07 -17.15 -8.73
N LYS A 118 -11.19 -17.73 -9.92
CA LYS A 118 -10.14 -17.69 -10.95
C LYS A 118 -10.21 -16.35 -11.70
N PRO A 119 -9.14 -15.54 -11.73
CA PRO A 119 -9.16 -14.26 -12.42
C PRO A 119 -9.28 -14.43 -13.94
N MET A 120 -10.15 -13.62 -14.56
CA MET A 120 -10.37 -13.62 -16.01
C MET A 120 -9.09 -13.33 -16.81
N PHE A 121 -8.15 -12.56 -16.25
CA PHE A 121 -6.90 -12.26 -16.94
C PHE A 121 -6.05 -13.50 -17.27
N PHE A 122 -6.24 -14.62 -16.57
CA PHE A 122 -5.56 -15.87 -16.92
C PHE A 122 -6.12 -16.56 -18.17
N GLU A 123 -7.21 -16.05 -18.77
CA GLU A 123 -7.65 -16.44 -20.12
C GLU A 123 -6.73 -15.88 -21.20
N LEU A 124 -5.99 -14.80 -20.90
CA LEU A 124 -5.00 -14.23 -21.80
C LEU A 124 -3.70 -15.05 -21.72
N LEU A 125 -3.35 -15.76 -22.80
CA LEU A 125 -2.19 -16.68 -22.86
C LEU A 125 -0.86 -16.03 -22.43
N TYR A 126 -0.67 -14.74 -22.70
CA TYR A 126 0.54 -14.01 -22.33
C TYR A 126 0.57 -13.52 -20.89
N TRP A 127 -0.57 -13.52 -20.17
CA TRP A 127 -0.68 -12.94 -18.84
C TRP A 127 0.26 -13.62 -17.84
N SER A 128 0.41 -14.94 -17.97
CA SER A 128 1.32 -15.70 -17.11
C SER A 128 2.80 -15.34 -17.34
N LYS A 129 3.12 -14.80 -18.52
CA LYS A 129 4.48 -14.38 -18.87
C LYS A 129 4.83 -12.97 -18.39
N LEU A 130 3.85 -12.20 -17.90
CA LEU A 130 4.08 -10.87 -17.34
C LEU A 130 4.65 -10.94 -15.92
N LYS A 131 5.81 -10.33 -15.69
CA LYS A 131 6.41 -10.19 -14.35
C LYS A 131 5.61 -9.24 -13.44
N LEU A 132 5.00 -8.21 -14.01
CA LEU A 132 4.22 -7.20 -13.27
C LEU A 132 2.79 -7.19 -13.79
N ARG A 133 1.89 -7.92 -13.11
CA ARG A 133 0.48 -8.07 -13.50
C ARG A 133 -0.44 -7.05 -12.86
N HIS A 134 -0.21 -6.78 -11.58
CA HIS A 134 -1.07 -5.93 -10.77
C HIS A 134 -0.22 -4.94 -9.98
N LYS A 135 -0.57 -3.66 -10.08
CA LYS A 135 0.01 -2.56 -9.30
C LYS A 135 -1.06 -2.03 -8.36
N LEU A 136 -0.63 -1.67 -7.15
CA LEU A 136 -1.49 -0.95 -6.23
C LEU A 136 -1.60 0.51 -6.66
N ASP A 137 -2.80 1.06 -6.54
CA ASP A 137 -3.05 2.49 -6.71
C ASP A 137 -2.42 3.24 -5.55
N VAL A 138 -1.23 3.78 -5.84
CA VAL A 138 -0.38 4.48 -4.88
C VAL A 138 -1.09 5.72 -4.33
N MET A 139 -1.91 6.40 -5.15
CA MET A 139 -2.68 7.56 -4.71
C MET A 139 -3.55 7.26 -3.50
N HIS A 140 -4.35 6.20 -3.61
CA HIS A 140 -5.32 5.86 -2.58
C HIS A 140 -4.59 5.40 -1.30
N VAL A 141 -3.50 4.65 -1.46
CA VAL A 141 -2.66 4.21 -0.34
C VAL A 141 -2.01 5.40 0.37
N GLU A 142 -1.34 6.29 -0.38
CA GLU A 142 -0.65 7.45 0.15
C GLU A 142 -1.62 8.38 0.87
N LYS A 143 -2.78 8.67 0.26
CA LYS A 143 -3.83 9.47 0.90
C LYS A 143 -4.27 8.87 2.23
N ASN A 144 -4.54 7.56 2.28
CA ASN A 144 -5.01 6.90 3.49
C ASN A 144 -3.95 6.88 4.60
N VAL A 145 -2.69 6.64 4.23
CA VAL A 145 -1.55 6.69 5.17
C VAL A 145 -1.35 8.11 5.68
N PHE A 146 -1.37 9.09 4.79
CA PHE A 146 -1.19 10.49 5.15
C PHE A 146 -2.30 10.99 6.08
N ASP A 147 -3.57 10.77 5.72
CA ASP A 147 -4.73 11.18 6.53
C ASP A 147 -4.65 10.56 7.93
N THR A 148 -4.17 9.32 8.02
CA THR A 148 -3.94 8.62 9.29
C THR A 148 -2.81 9.24 10.10
N VAL A 149 -1.66 9.51 9.49
CA VAL A 149 -0.48 10.08 10.16
C VAL A 149 -0.78 11.49 10.65
N VAL A 150 -1.33 12.35 9.77
CA VAL A 150 -1.69 13.73 10.12
C VAL A 150 -2.82 13.78 11.13
N GLY A 151 -3.84 12.93 10.99
CA GLY A 151 -4.91 12.84 11.97
C GLY A 151 -4.41 12.45 13.36
N THR A 152 -3.36 11.63 13.43
CA THR A 152 -2.74 11.23 14.70
C THR A 152 -1.85 12.35 15.25
N ILE A 153 -0.97 12.95 14.46
CA ILE A 153 -0.03 14.00 14.91
C ILE A 153 -0.77 15.29 15.32
N LEU A 154 -1.88 15.62 14.65
CA LEU A 154 -2.67 16.81 14.96
C LEU A 154 -3.76 16.57 16.01
N ASP A 155 -3.88 15.35 16.56
CA ASP A 155 -4.95 14.97 17.50
C ASP A 155 -6.35 15.30 16.98
N ILE A 156 -6.65 14.92 15.73
CA ILE A 156 -7.96 15.20 15.14
C ILE A 156 -8.94 14.13 15.64
N GLU A 157 -9.97 14.59 16.36
CA GLU A 157 -11.03 13.73 16.87
C GLU A 157 -11.64 12.85 15.75
N GLY A 158 -11.76 11.55 16.02
CA GLY A 158 -12.26 10.56 15.06
C GLY A 158 -11.29 10.14 13.95
N LYS A 159 -10.13 10.80 13.80
CA LYS A 159 -9.11 10.42 12.79
C LYS A 159 -7.83 9.86 13.40
N THR A 160 -7.51 10.21 14.63
CA THR A 160 -6.34 9.68 15.34
C THR A 160 -6.35 8.15 15.41
N LYS A 161 -5.17 7.53 15.23
CA LYS A 161 -4.95 6.11 15.49
C LYS A 161 -4.38 5.84 16.86
N ASP A 162 -4.07 6.89 17.62
CA ASP A 162 -3.70 6.76 19.01
C ASP A 162 -4.97 6.63 19.84
N THR A 163 -5.29 5.39 20.22
CA THR A 163 -6.55 5.04 20.89
C THR A 163 -6.28 4.21 22.12
N ILE A 164 -7.25 4.16 23.04
CA ILE A 164 -7.18 3.31 24.24
C ILE A 164 -6.82 1.86 23.88
N LYS A 165 -7.44 1.33 22.82
CA LYS A 165 -7.20 -0.03 22.36
C LYS A 165 -5.77 -0.24 21.90
N THR A 166 -5.16 0.72 21.20
CA THR A 166 -3.76 0.59 20.76
C THR A 166 -2.80 0.56 21.95
N HIS A 167 -3.04 1.33 23.02
CA HIS A 167 -2.21 1.25 24.22
C HIS A 167 -2.33 -0.09 24.95
N LEU A 168 -3.55 -0.64 25.05
CA LEU A 168 -3.76 -1.97 25.61
C LEU A 168 -3.07 -3.07 24.78
N ASP A 169 -3.04 -2.93 23.46
CA ASP A 169 -2.28 -3.84 22.61
C ASP A 169 -0.76 -3.71 22.83
N LEU A 170 -0.24 -2.50 23.01
CA LEU A 170 1.18 -2.29 23.34
C LEU A 170 1.55 -2.97 24.68
N GLU A 171 0.67 -2.90 25.68
CA GLU A 171 0.82 -3.60 26.97
C GLU A 171 0.76 -5.11 26.79
N ARG A 172 -0.22 -5.62 26.03
CA ARG A 172 -0.37 -7.06 25.73
C ARG A 172 0.83 -7.63 24.96
N MET A 173 1.33 -6.88 23.99
CA MET A 173 2.56 -7.20 23.26
C MET A 173 3.81 -6.98 24.12
N GLY A 174 3.66 -6.23 25.21
CA GLY A 174 4.69 -5.85 26.15
C GLY A 174 5.81 -4.98 25.56
N ILE A 175 5.51 -4.22 24.53
CA ILE A 175 6.46 -3.30 23.89
C ILE A 175 6.20 -1.88 24.37
N ARG A 176 7.22 -1.01 24.30
CA ARG A 176 7.08 0.44 24.57
C ARG A 176 6.38 0.77 25.90
N ARG A 177 6.95 0.28 27.02
CA ARG A 177 6.36 0.44 28.37
C ARG A 177 5.98 1.88 28.74
N GLY A 178 6.75 2.86 28.27
CA GLY A 178 6.46 4.28 28.49
C GLY A 178 5.16 4.77 27.84
N LEU A 179 4.56 3.99 26.94
CA LEU A 179 3.29 4.28 26.28
C LEU A 179 2.15 3.43 26.82
N TRP A 180 2.34 2.68 27.91
CA TRP A 180 1.25 1.90 28.49
C TRP A 180 0.26 2.83 29.21
N MET A 181 -1.00 2.40 29.29
CA MET A 181 -2.00 3.15 30.02
C MET A 181 -1.73 3.08 31.52
N ASN A 182 -1.62 4.24 32.16
CA ASN A 182 -1.76 4.32 33.62
C ASN A 182 -3.25 4.17 33.96
N ARG A 183 -3.55 3.28 34.92
CA ARG A 183 -4.93 2.90 35.29
C ARG A 183 -5.69 4.03 36.02
N ASP A 184 -5.00 5.11 36.37
CA ASP A 184 -5.56 6.25 37.10
C ASP A 184 -6.06 7.37 36.16
N SER A 185 -7.35 7.29 35.81
CA SER A 185 -8.22 8.39 35.31
C SER A 185 -7.91 9.03 33.93
N ASP A 186 -8.91 9.73 33.38
CA ASP A 186 -8.92 10.51 32.12
C ASP A 186 -7.71 11.41 31.84
N LYS A 187 -6.88 11.68 32.86
CA LYS A 187 -5.62 12.40 32.73
C LYS A 187 -4.58 11.58 31.97
N ALA A 188 -4.53 10.26 32.16
CA ALA A 188 -3.64 9.35 31.45
C ALA A 188 -3.88 9.35 29.92
N ARG A 189 -5.15 9.47 29.49
CA ARG A 189 -5.50 9.60 28.06
C ARG A 189 -4.93 10.87 27.45
N ARG A 190 -4.99 12.00 28.18
CA ARG A 190 -4.44 13.28 27.71
C ARG A 190 -2.91 13.24 27.65
N ASP A 191 -2.25 12.71 28.66
CA ASP A 191 -0.79 12.65 28.72
C ASP A 191 -0.20 11.72 27.64
N LEU A 192 -0.90 10.63 27.30
CA LEU A 192 -0.52 9.74 26.19
C LEU A 192 -0.74 10.39 24.81
N ALA A 193 -1.87 11.07 24.59
CA ALA A 193 -2.10 11.80 23.34
C ALA A 193 -0.98 12.83 23.07
N PHE A 194 -0.46 13.50 24.11
CA PHE A 194 0.65 14.45 23.96
C PHE A 194 1.98 13.84 23.49
N PHE A 195 2.21 12.52 23.59
CA PHE A 195 3.50 11.93 23.21
C PHE A 195 3.78 12.01 21.70
N PHE A 196 2.76 11.83 20.86
CA PHE A 196 2.88 11.93 19.40
C PHE A 196 2.22 13.18 18.81
N CYS A 197 1.41 13.90 19.61
CA CYS A 197 0.71 15.08 19.15
C CYS A 197 1.58 16.33 19.22
N MET A 198 1.50 17.15 18.18
CA MET A 198 2.15 18.46 18.15
C MET A 198 1.60 19.37 19.26
N LYS A 199 2.47 20.20 19.84
CA LYS A 199 2.04 21.25 20.77
C LYS A 199 1.21 22.31 20.01
N PRO A 200 0.36 23.10 20.69
CA PRO A 200 -0.49 24.09 20.03
C PRO A 200 0.27 25.10 19.14
N ASN A 201 1.48 25.50 19.53
CA ASN A 201 2.31 26.41 18.72
C ASN A 201 2.86 25.71 17.47
N ASP A 202 3.42 24.51 17.61
CA ASP A 202 3.93 23.71 16.51
C ASP A 202 2.81 23.37 15.49
N LYS A 203 1.58 23.11 15.97
CA LYS A 203 0.41 22.93 15.11
C LYS A 203 0.16 24.17 14.23
N LYS A 204 0.26 25.38 14.79
CA LYS A 204 0.07 26.62 14.04
C LYS A 204 1.14 26.80 12.98
N GLU A 205 2.41 26.56 13.32
CA GLU A 205 3.50 26.65 12.36
C GLU A 205 3.39 25.61 11.25
N PHE A 206 3.05 24.36 11.60
CA PHE A 206 2.83 23.30 10.63
C PHE A 206 1.69 23.64 9.66
N LEU A 207 0.55 24.13 10.16
CA LEU A 207 -0.56 24.54 9.31
C LEU A 207 -0.20 25.73 8.41
N LYS A 208 0.63 26.65 8.90
CA LYS A 208 1.14 27.80 8.13
C LYS A 208 2.14 27.36 7.04
N PHE A 209 2.96 26.36 7.33
CA PHE A 209 3.81 25.71 6.33
C PHE A 209 2.95 25.05 5.24
N VAL A 210 1.98 24.21 5.62
CA VAL A 210 1.11 23.51 4.67
C VAL A 210 0.34 24.49 3.78
N SER A 211 -0.14 25.61 4.32
CA SER A 211 -0.83 26.64 3.52
C SER A 211 0.09 27.43 2.58
N SER A 212 1.40 27.44 2.83
CA SER A 212 2.38 28.11 1.99
C SER A 212 2.85 27.28 0.77
N ILE A 213 2.55 25.98 0.75
CA ILE A 213 2.94 25.09 -0.33
C ILE A 213 2.16 25.44 -1.59
N LYS A 214 2.88 25.81 -2.66
CA LYS A 214 2.32 26.01 -4.01
C LYS A 214 2.44 24.72 -4.81
N PHE A 215 1.42 24.41 -5.60
CA PHE A 215 1.40 23.27 -6.51
C PHE A 215 1.38 23.78 -7.96
N PRO A 216 1.93 23.02 -8.93
CA PRO A 216 1.81 23.39 -10.34
C PRO A 216 0.35 23.51 -10.78
N ASP A 217 0.02 24.58 -11.50
CA ASP A 217 -1.33 24.87 -11.97
C ASP A 217 -1.82 23.74 -12.91
N GLY A 218 -2.97 23.14 -12.56
CA GLY A 218 -3.58 22.00 -13.26
C GLY A 218 -4.08 20.88 -12.35
N PHE A 219 -3.63 20.82 -11.09
CA PHE A 219 -3.96 19.74 -10.16
C PHE A 219 -5.06 20.05 -9.13
N LEU A 220 -5.58 21.28 -9.10
CA LEU A 220 -6.55 21.71 -8.08
C LEU A 220 -7.77 22.41 -8.70
N HIS A 221 -8.76 21.64 -9.14
CA HIS A 221 -10.09 22.21 -9.37
C HIS A 221 -10.87 22.27 -8.03
N LYS A 222 -11.17 23.50 -7.60
CA LYS A 222 -12.02 23.96 -6.49
C LYS A 222 -11.46 23.80 -5.06
N TYR A 223 -10.99 24.93 -4.51
CA TYR A 223 -10.65 25.22 -3.12
C TYR A 223 -11.84 25.94 -2.44
N ASP A 224 -12.26 25.50 -1.25
CA ASP A 224 -13.20 26.22 -0.36
C ASP A 224 -12.62 26.28 1.06
N PRO A 225 -12.30 27.48 1.59
CA PRO A 225 -11.66 27.65 2.89
C PRO A 225 -12.56 27.32 4.10
N ARG A 226 -13.86 27.10 3.93
CA ARG A 226 -14.79 26.92 5.07
C ARG A 226 -15.00 25.48 5.54
N ASN A 227 -14.52 24.48 4.80
CA ASN A 227 -14.98 23.08 4.98
C ASN A 227 -14.02 22.11 5.68
N GLY A 228 -12.94 22.58 6.34
CA GLY A 228 -12.03 21.69 7.10
C GLY A 228 -11.41 20.54 6.28
N SER A 229 -11.53 20.58 4.95
CA SER A 229 -11.06 19.55 4.00
C SER A 229 -9.62 19.79 3.56
N LEU A 230 -8.84 20.43 4.43
CA LEU A 230 -7.47 20.94 4.25
C LEU A 230 -6.45 19.94 3.67
N ALA A 231 -6.76 18.64 3.62
CA ALA A 231 -5.79 17.61 3.26
C ALA A 231 -6.07 16.86 1.94
N ARG A 232 -7.28 16.94 1.35
CA ARG A 232 -7.71 15.89 0.41
C ARG A 232 -7.24 16.02 -1.03
N LYS A 233 -6.78 17.20 -1.48
CA LYS A 233 -6.40 17.43 -2.89
C LYS A 233 -4.96 17.93 -3.08
N GLY A 234 -4.43 18.78 -2.20
CA GLY A 234 -3.02 19.21 -2.27
C GLY A 234 -2.03 18.08 -1.99
N ILE A 235 -2.34 17.20 -1.03
CA ILE A 235 -1.47 16.06 -0.70
C ILE A 235 -1.49 14.97 -1.76
N VAL A 236 -2.61 14.77 -2.45
CA VAL A 236 -2.70 13.87 -3.61
C VAL A 236 -1.75 14.33 -4.73
N CYS A 237 -1.59 15.65 -4.90
CA CYS A 237 -0.63 16.21 -5.86
C CYS A 237 0.82 16.07 -5.39
N TRP A 238 1.09 16.22 -4.08
CA TRP A 238 2.42 16.03 -3.50
C TRP A 238 2.91 14.59 -3.62
N SER A 239 2.00 13.64 -3.45
CA SER A 239 2.28 12.21 -3.47
C SER A 239 2.58 11.70 -4.90
N TYR A 240 1.89 12.23 -5.91
CA TYR A 240 2.26 12.04 -7.33
C TYR A 240 3.66 12.55 -7.65
N GLN A 241 4.02 13.76 -7.20
CA GLN A 241 5.32 14.36 -7.48
C GLN A 241 6.47 13.55 -6.84
N LEU A 242 6.30 13.14 -5.57
CA LEU A 242 7.26 12.26 -4.89
C LEU A 242 7.37 10.88 -5.53
N SER A 243 6.25 10.28 -5.94
CA SER A 243 6.25 8.98 -6.62
C SER A 243 6.92 9.02 -8.00
N LEU A 244 6.76 10.12 -8.75
CA LEU A 244 7.48 10.38 -10.00
C LEU A 244 8.98 10.57 -9.74
N ASP A 245 9.35 11.37 -8.73
CA ASP A 245 10.74 11.62 -8.38
C ASP A 245 11.47 10.36 -7.87
N VAL A 246 10.79 9.50 -7.12
CA VAL A 246 11.33 8.19 -6.67
C VAL A 246 11.47 7.22 -7.84
N SER A 247 10.51 7.18 -8.78
CA SER A 247 10.62 6.36 -10.00
C SER A 247 11.77 6.82 -10.89
N ASN A 248 11.95 8.12 -11.06
CA ASN A 248 13.02 8.71 -11.86
C ASN A 248 14.41 8.47 -11.24
N ARG A 249 14.54 8.54 -9.89
CA ARG A 249 15.79 8.17 -9.20
C ARG A 249 16.13 6.68 -9.29
N LYS A 250 15.13 5.79 -9.38
CA LYS A 250 15.36 4.35 -9.63
C LYS A 250 15.76 4.06 -11.08
N ALA A 251 15.28 4.85 -12.04
CA ALA A 251 15.72 4.77 -13.43
C ALA A 251 17.17 5.23 -13.61
N SER A 252 17.61 6.29 -12.91
CA SER A 252 18.99 6.80 -13.01
C SER A 252 20.04 5.95 -12.28
N ARG A 253 19.63 5.01 -11.41
CA ARG A 253 20.53 4.10 -10.67
C ARG A 253 20.69 2.72 -11.30
N ARG A 254 20.08 2.45 -12.45
CA ARG A 254 20.38 1.23 -13.22
C ARG A 254 21.66 1.47 -14.04
N PRO A 255 22.73 0.69 -13.86
CA PRO A 255 23.85 0.74 -14.79
C PRO A 255 23.34 0.31 -16.17
N GLU A 256 23.63 1.12 -17.20
CA GLU A 256 23.40 0.77 -18.60
C GLU A 256 24.16 -0.53 -18.91
N LYS A 257 23.43 -1.64 -18.95
CA LYS A 257 23.93 -2.83 -19.63
C LYS A 257 23.90 -2.53 -21.12
N LYS A 258 25.04 -2.18 -21.69
CA LYS A 258 25.27 -2.15 -23.13
C LYS A 258 24.90 -3.52 -23.70
N CYS A 259 23.74 -3.60 -24.33
CA CYS A 259 23.40 -4.72 -25.20
C CYS A 259 23.86 -4.31 -26.60
N THR A 260 25.01 -4.80 -27.02
CA THR A 260 25.44 -4.80 -28.42
C THR A 260 24.45 -5.64 -29.23
N GLN A 261 23.62 -4.98 -30.03
CA GLN A 261 23.05 -5.57 -31.23
C GLN A 261 23.23 -4.59 -32.38
N GLN A 262 24.08 -5.00 -33.32
CA GLN A 262 24.17 -4.45 -34.67
C GLN A 262 22.80 -4.60 -35.34
N GLY A 263 22.31 -3.52 -35.95
CA GLY A 263 21.07 -3.49 -36.72
C GLY A 263 20.85 -2.08 -37.24
N GLU A 264 20.79 -1.95 -38.56
CA GLU A 264 21.05 -0.74 -39.34
C GLU A 264 20.12 0.44 -39.05
N ALA A 265 20.72 1.63 -39.16
CA ALA A 265 20.07 2.92 -39.03
C ALA A 265 19.17 3.24 -40.24
N ARG A 266 17.93 3.65 -39.97
CA ARG A 266 17.24 4.64 -40.80
C ARG A 266 16.69 5.76 -39.91
N ARG A 267 17.37 6.90 -39.95
CA ARG A 267 16.87 8.19 -39.46
C ARG A 267 15.64 8.58 -40.28
N ILE A 268 14.51 8.82 -39.61
CA ILE A 268 13.44 9.65 -40.16
C ILE A 268 13.28 10.83 -39.19
N ASN A 269 13.70 12.00 -39.65
CA ASN A 269 13.47 13.30 -39.01
C ASN A 269 12.01 13.70 -39.22
N TYR A 270 11.30 14.05 -38.15
CA TYR A 270 10.15 14.95 -38.26
C TYR A 270 10.43 16.22 -37.45
N ARG A 271 10.90 17.24 -38.17
CA ARG A 271 10.82 18.64 -37.76
C ARG A 271 9.35 19.06 -37.83
N GLY A 272 8.88 19.69 -36.75
CA GLY A 272 7.95 20.82 -36.70
C GLY A 272 6.69 20.80 -37.57
N LEU A 273 5.54 20.92 -36.89
CA LEU A 273 4.36 21.74 -37.21
C LEU A 273 3.52 21.67 -35.92
N GLY A 274 3.26 22.75 -35.18
CA GLY A 274 2.82 24.06 -35.65
C GLY A 274 1.31 24.10 -35.46
N SER A 275 0.88 24.82 -34.42
CA SER A 275 -0.44 25.32 -34.04
C SER A 275 -1.61 25.10 -35.01
N ILE A 276 -2.76 24.63 -34.47
CA ILE A 276 -4.05 25.33 -34.35
C ILE A 276 -4.87 24.60 -33.28
#